data_AF-A0A6B3IJX3-F1
#
_entry.id   AF-A0A6B3IJX3-F1
#
_cell.length_a   1.000
_cell.length_b   1.000
_cell.length_c   1.000
_cell.angle_alpha   90.00
_cell.angle_beta   90.00
_cell.angle_gamma   90.00
#
_symmetry.space_group_name_H-M   'P 1'
#
loop_
_entity.id
_entity.type
_entity.pdbx_description
1 polymer ?
#
loop_
_entity_poly.entity_id
_entity_poly.type
_entity_poly.pdbx_seq_one_letter_code
_entity_poly.pdbx_strand_id
1 'polypeptide(L)' 'EVNRVAQEYRRQGMPFVLRDRETATSFFDGLELQDPGVTQVHTWRPGPEQSDVDGRDIAMYGAVARKP' A
#
# COMPACT_ATOMS: atom_id res chain seq x y z
N GLU A 1 -7.06 -2.18 14.31
CA GLU A 1 -6.06 -3.26 14.37
C GLU A 1 -4.66 -2.83 13.89
N VAL A 2 -4.54 -2.19 12.73
CA VAL A 2 -3.25 -1.76 12.15
C VAL A 2 -2.40 -0.86 13.07
N ASN A 3 -3.03 0.03 13.84
CA ASN A 3 -2.32 0.82 14.85
C ASN A 3 -1.69 -0.02 15.97
N ARG A 4 -2.24 -1.19 16.29
CA ARG A 4 -1.65 -2.12 17.27
C ARG A 4 -0.36 -2.73 16.73
N VAL A 5 -0.33 -3.08 15.45
CA VAL A 5 0.87 -3.59 14.76
C VAL A 5 1.99 -2.55 14.81
N ALA A 6 1.70 -1.31 14.42
CA ALA A 6 2.71 -0.23 14.46
C ALA A 6 3.29 0.00 15.87
N GLN A 7 2.47 -0.14 16.93
CA GLN A 7 2.93 -0.03 18.31
C GLN A 7 3.83 -1.20 18.73
N GLU A 8 3.54 -2.42 18.26
CA GLU A 8 4.36 -3.60 18.55
C GLU A 8 5.74 -3.51 17.91
N TYR A 9 5.80 -3.09 16.64
CA TYR A 9 7.08 -2.84 15.95
C TYR A 9 7.93 -1.79 16.69
N ARG A 10 7.31 -0.70 17.17
CA ARG A 10 8.00 0.30 17.99
C ARG A 10 8.54 -0.27 19.29
N ARG A 11 7.80 -1.13 19.98
CA ARG A 11 8.26 -1.80 21.21
C ARG A 11 9.49 -2.66 20.97
N GLN A 12 9.62 -3.23 19.78
CA GLN A 12 10.76 -4.04 19.35
C GLN A 12 11.92 -3.19 18.77
N GLY A 13 11.87 -1.86 18.87
CA GLY A 13 12.90 -0.98 18.34
C GLY A 13 12.90 -0.86 16.82
N MET A 14 11.83 -1.31 16.15
CA MET A 14 11.67 -1.22 14.70
C MET A 14 10.68 -0.08 14.37
N PRO A 15 11.15 1.14 14.04
CA PRO A 15 10.25 2.23 13.73
C PRO A 15 9.40 1.90 12.50
N PHE A 16 8.08 1.81 12.70
CA PHE A 16 7.10 1.53 11.67
C PHE A 16 6.12 2.71 11.55
N VAL A 17 6.01 3.26 10.34
CA VAL A 17 5.15 4.41 10.03
C VAL A 17 4.15 4.02 8.96
N LEU A 18 2.89 3.92 9.37
CA LEU A 18 1.76 3.81 8.46
C LEU A 18 1.53 5.13 7.75
N ARG A 19 1.12 5.06 6.49
CA ARG A 19 0.79 6.22 5.65
C ARG A 19 -0.61 6.06 5.11
N ASP A 20 -1.31 7.18 4.99
CA ASP A 20 -2.56 7.22 4.23
C ASP A 20 -2.29 7.16 2.72
N ARG A 21 -3.38 7.07 1.95
CA ARG A 21 -3.29 6.96 0.49
C ARG A 21 -2.72 8.23 -0.14
N GLU A 22 -3.02 9.40 0.41
CA GLU A 22 -2.53 10.69 -0.10
C GLU A 22 -1.00 10.78 0.02
N THR A 23 -0.46 10.52 1.21
CA THR A 23 0.99 10.45 1.43
C THR A 23 1.65 9.36 0.59
N ALA A 24 1.00 8.20 0.43
CA ALA A 24 1.52 7.15 -0.44
C ALA A 24 1.56 7.57 -1.92
N THR A 25 0.58 8.36 -2.36
CA THR A 25 0.47 8.84 -3.74
C THR A 25 1.50 9.91 -4.05
N SER A 26 1.83 10.79 -3.09
CA SER A 26 2.81 11.86 -3.30
C SER A 26 4.24 11.34 -3.57
N PHE A 27 4.56 10.09 -3.22
CA PHE A 27 5.85 9.49 -3.61
C PHE A 27 6.02 9.33 -5.12
N PHE A 28 4.93 9.39 -5.88
CA PHE A 28 4.93 9.28 -7.33
C PHE A 28 4.88 10.63 -8.04
N ASP A 29 4.98 11.74 -7.31
CA ASP A 29 4.99 13.08 -7.90
C ASP A 29 6.12 13.22 -8.93
N GLY A 30 5.77 13.68 -10.13
CA GLY A 30 6.70 13.82 -11.26
C GLY A 30 6.97 12.52 -12.04
N LEU A 31 6.29 11.42 -11.73
CA LEU A 31 6.34 10.16 -12.47
C LEU A 31 5.04 9.92 -13.26
N GLU A 32 5.13 9.10 -14.30
CA GLU A 32 3.97 8.63 -15.07
C GLU A 32 3.37 7.39 -14.41
N LEU A 33 2.40 7.61 -13.51
CA LEU A 33 1.73 6.54 -12.78
C LEU A 33 0.95 5.62 -13.73
N GLN A 34 1.19 4.31 -13.63
CA GLN A 34 0.51 3.32 -14.45
C GLN A 34 -0.86 2.98 -13.86
N ASP A 35 -1.86 2.80 -14.73
CA ASP A 35 -3.18 2.32 -14.31
C ASP A 35 -3.08 0.98 -13.57
N PRO A 36 -3.86 0.76 -12.48
CA PRO A 36 -4.92 1.62 -11.92
C PRO A 36 -4.45 2.69 -10.92
N GLY A 37 -3.15 2.99 -10.88
CA GLY A 37 -2.55 3.89 -9.90
C GLY A 37 -2.33 3.24 -8.53
N VAL A 38 -2.45 4.04 -7.46
CA VAL A 38 -2.27 3.59 -6.07
C VAL A 38 -3.54 2.92 -5.58
N THR A 39 -3.44 1.61 -5.29
CA THR A 39 -4.55 0.75 -4.85
C THR A 39 -4.08 -0.16 -3.70
N GLN A 40 -4.95 -0.97 -3.09
CA GLN A 40 -4.47 -2.05 -2.24
C GLN A 40 -3.79 -3.12 -3.09
N VAL A 41 -2.70 -3.72 -2.60
CA VAL A 41 -1.85 -4.61 -3.43
C VAL A 41 -2.61 -5.76 -4.11
N HIS A 42 -3.61 -6.35 -3.46
CA HIS A 42 -4.42 -7.44 -4.03
C HIS A 42 -5.36 -6.99 -5.17
N THR A 43 -5.60 -5.68 -5.32
CA THR A 43 -6.44 -5.10 -6.38
C THR A 43 -5.64 -4.53 -7.54
N TRP A 44 -4.31 -4.51 -7.46
CA TRP A 44 -3.46 -4.00 -8.52
C TRP A 44 -3.28 -5.08 -9.59
N ARG A 45 -4.03 -4.97 -10.71
CA ARG A 45 -4.04 -5.94 -11.83
C ARG A 45 -4.17 -7.40 -11.34
N PRO A 46 -5.27 -7.72 -10.62
CA PRO A 46 -5.41 -9.00 -9.94
C PRO A 46 -5.47 -10.17 -10.92
N GLY A 47 -4.91 -11.31 -10.51
CA GLY A 47 -5.16 -12.60 -11.13
C GLY A 47 -6.35 -13.32 -10.48
N PRO A 48 -6.69 -14.52 -10.97
CA PRO A 48 -7.81 -15.30 -10.45
C PRO A 48 -7.70 -15.64 -8.95
N GLU A 49 -6.49 -15.76 -8.40
CA GLU A 49 -6.27 -16.13 -7.00
C GLU A 49 -6.60 -15.00 -6.01
N GLN A 50 -6.81 -13.78 -6.48
CA GLN A 50 -7.08 -12.61 -5.64
C GLN A 50 -8.58 -12.29 -5.49
N SER A 51 -9.47 -13.07 -6.11
CA SER A 51 -10.91 -12.77 -6.16
C SER A 51 -11.61 -12.79 -4.80
N ASP A 52 -11.12 -13.58 -3.84
CA ASP A 52 -11.77 -13.81 -2.55
C ASP A 52 -11.04 -13.13 -1.38
N VAL A 53 -10.11 -12.22 -1.67
CA VAL A 53 -9.36 -11.49 -0.64
C VAL A 53 -10.21 -10.34 -0.09
N ASP A 54 -10.46 -10.34 1.21
CA ASP A 54 -11.12 -9.22 1.88
C ASP A 54 -10.15 -8.03 2.01
N GLY A 55 -10.56 -6.86 1.54
CA GLY A 55 -9.75 -5.65 1.65
C GLY A 55 -9.36 -5.27 3.08
N ARG A 56 -10.10 -5.72 4.10
CA ARG A 56 -9.77 -5.50 5.52
C ARG A 56 -8.53 -6.25 5.98
N ASP A 57 -8.18 -7.34 5.30
CA ASP A 57 -7.00 -8.15 5.62
C ASP A 57 -5.71 -7.57 4.99
N ILE A 58 -5.83 -6.55 4.14
CA ILE A 58 -4.72 -6.00 3.36
C ILE A 58 -4.37 -4.58 3.81
N ALA A 59 -3.28 -4.45 4.57
CA ALA A 59 -2.80 -3.17 5.08
C ALA A 59 -1.81 -2.43 4.15
N MET A 60 -1.61 -2.90 2.90
CA MET A 60 -0.60 -2.38 1.98
C MET A 60 -1.21 -1.72 0.74
N TYR A 61 -0.71 -0.53 0.40
CA TYR A 61 -0.89 0.07 -0.92
C TYR A 61 0.20 -0.40 -1.90
N GLY A 62 -0.14 -0.51 -3.18
CA GLY A 62 0.77 -0.83 -4.28
C GLY A 62 0.51 0.05 -5.50
N ALA A 63 1.58 0.40 -6.22
CA ALA A 63 1.58 1.17 -7.46
C ALA A 63 2.88 0.99 -8.25
N VAL A 64 2.82 1.27 -9.55
CA VAL A 64 3.98 1.30 -10.45
C VAL A 64 3.94 2.60 -11.24
N ALA A 65 5.08 3.24 -11.42
CA ALA A 65 5.19 4.43 -12.26
C ALA A 65 6.45 4.38 -13.13
N ARG A 66 6.36 4.98 -14.31
CA ARG A 66 7.47 5.17 -15.23
C ARG A 66 8.13 6.53 -14.97
N LYS A 67 9.46 6.58 -14.93
CA LYS A 67 10.18 7.85 -15.02
C LYS A 67 10.09 8.36 -16.47
N PRO A 68 9.75 9.65 -16.68
CA PRO A 68 9.67 10.25 -18.02
C PRO A 68 10.92 10.00 -18.87
#